data_AF-A0A0D3HCB0-F1
#
_entry.id   AF-A0A0D3HCB0-F1
#
_cell.length_a   1.000
_cell.length_b   1.000
_cell.length_c   1.000
_cell.angle_alpha   90.00
_cell.angle_beta   90.00
_cell.angle_gamma   90.00
#
_symmetry.space_group_name_H-M   'P 1'
#
loop_
_entity.id
_entity.type
_entity.pdbx_description
1 polymer ?
#
loop_
_entity_poly.entity_id
_entity_poly.type
_entity_poly.pdbx_seq_one_letter_code
_entity_poly.pdbx_strand_id
1 'polypeptide(L)'
;MLKNRNDNEKKRSRRRKPGITILKNSGHHDGSIFKGNRGWKIDFRIANPDETQFEAMMLSDPGDCKPDEIACVMHQPCPMLQIFSLKLAKTSIDRFPVELYGYIAVRDLMDPLRNYVVRRSRDDTIAVKPGSLIGMTGPKRGIKFCSSALIEYDMRIKTGEQEEDDIQLIDGVLGIFDDLSKPSCKPFRSRIDGVGGAVDITVGLLPSAVEATFEVAISEVQSCFDLTVCSYAGGLSQQFKIFQGTIGESCGLRRSVVAVMLDGMLHLRFIARRKGSKRDHEIACSIRAKKHGSSTHQLNTELASFLVKVNWSTLPM
;
A
#
# COMPACT_ATOMS: atom_id res chain seq x y z
N MET A 1 -33.88 34.45 30.67
CA MET A 1 -32.81 34.77 29.69
C MET A 1 -31.65 33.80 29.87
N LEU A 2 -31.70 32.61 29.25
CA LEU A 2 -30.64 31.59 29.30
C LEU A 2 -30.71 30.77 28.01
N LYS A 3 -30.44 31.43 26.89
CA LYS A 3 -30.15 30.82 25.59
C LYS A 3 -29.18 31.78 24.92
N ASN A 4 -27.88 31.48 24.99
CA ASN A 4 -26.83 32.03 24.09
C ASN A 4 -25.40 31.61 24.50
N ARG A 5 -25.19 30.41 25.06
CA ARG A 5 -23.83 29.90 25.32
C ARG A 5 -23.47 28.56 24.66
N ASN A 6 -24.42 27.83 24.08
CA ASN A 6 -24.14 26.48 23.54
C ASN A 6 -24.12 26.35 22.00
N ASP A 7 -24.36 27.42 21.23
CA ASP A 7 -24.38 27.34 19.75
C ASP A 7 -23.05 27.74 19.09
N ASN A 8 -22.06 28.22 19.85
CA ASN A 8 -20.74 28.61 19.32
C ASN A 8 -19.63 27.56 19.51
N GLU A 9 -19.86 26.46 20.25
CA GLU A 9 -18.87 25.36 20.36
C GLU A 9 -19.08 24.23 19.35
N LYS A 10 -20.17 24.26 18.56
CA LYS A 10 -20.47 23.21 17.56
C LYS A 10 -20.17 23.59 16.12
N LYS A 11 -19.51 24.73 15.86
CA LYS A 11 -19.03 25.09 14.51
C LYS A 11 -17.53 25.30 14.49
N ARG A 12 -16.85 24.38 13.77
CA ARG A 12 -15.49 24.45 13.18
C ARG A 12 -14.37 23.70 13.90
N SER A 13 -14.49 22.37 13.86
CA SER A 13 -13.35 21.50 13.49
C SER A 13 -13.71 20.77 12.19
N ARG A 14 -13.79 21.52 11.08
CA ARG A 14 -13.80 20.89 9.76
C ARG A 14 -12.38 20.40 9.51
N ARG A 15 -12.15 19.13 9.85
CA ARG A 15 -10.89 18.40 9.69
C ARG A 15 -10.37 18.55 8.25
N ARG A 16 -9.13 19.06 8.08
CA ARG A 16 -8.48 19.18 6.77
C ARG A 16 -8.11 17.78 6.30
N LYS A 17 -8.57 17.42 5.10
CA LYS A 17 -8.07 16.24 4.37
C LYS A 17 -6.92 16.71 3.48
N PRO A 18 -5.92 15.87 3.21
CA PRO A 18 -4.98 16.12 2.12
C PRO A 18 -5.74 16.48 0.85
N GLY A 19 -5.18 17.40 0.06
CA GLY A 19 -5.68 17.73 -1.26
C GLY A 19 -5.53 16.52 -2.17
N ILE A 20 -6.65 15.89 -2.52
CA ILE A 20 -6.67 14.75 -3.44
C ILE A 20 -7.42 15.20 -4.68
N THR A 21 -6.82 15.02 -5.84
CA THR A 21 -7.43 15.49 -7.08
C THR A 21 -7.04 14.58 -8.23
N ILE A 22 -8.04 14.10 -8.97
CA ILE A 22 -7.82 13.44 -10.25
C ILE A 22 -7.31 14.51 -11.22
N LEU A 23 -6.12 14.30 -11.76
CA LEU A 23 -5.47 15.27 -12.64
C LEU A 23 -6.14 15.20 -14.02
N LYS A 24 -6.66 16.33 -14.50
CA LYS A 24 -7.27 16.40 -15.84
C LYS A 24 -6.22 16.14 -16.93
N ASN A 25 -6.64 15.55 -18.06
CA ASN A 25 -5.77 15.24 -19.21
C ASN A 25 -4.58 14.35 -18.80
N SER A 26 -4.90 13.26 -18.10
CA SER A 26 -3.95 12.29 -17.58
C SER A 26 -4.21 10.86 -18.08
N GLY A 27 -5.09 10.67 -19.06
CA GLY A 27 -5.40 9.35 -19.62
C GLY A 27 -4.23 8.80 -20.46
N HIS A 28 -3.98 7.51 -20.31
CA HIS A 28 -3.04 6.77 -21.15
C HIS A 28 -3.67 6.46 -22.50
N HIS A 29 -4.94 6.06 -22.53
CA HIS A 29 -5.61 5.60 -23.74
C HIS A 29 -5.75 6.71 -24.80
N ASP A 30 -6.07 7.94 -24.41
CA ASP A 30 -6.15 9.10 -25.31
C ASP A 30 -4.80 9.80 -25.55
N GLY A 31 -3.73 9.27 -24.94
CA GLY A 31 -2.39 9.84 -24.91
C GLY A 31 -2.30 11.22 -24.26
N SER A 32 -3.36 11.70 -23.59
CA SER A 32 -3.39 13.02 -22.96
C SER A 32 -2.36 13.14 -21.85
N ILE A 33 -2.01 12.03 -21.19
CA ILE A 33 -0.97 11.98 -20.18
C ILE A 33 0.40 12.43 -20.71
N PHE A 34 0.71 12.18 -21.98
CA PHE A 34 1.99 12.56 -22.60
C PHE A 34 1.95 13.92 -23.32
N LYS A 35 0.78 14.55 -23.42
CA LYS A 35 0.62 15.85 -24.10
C LYS A 35 0.78 17.04 -23.15
N GLY A 36 1.54 18.05 -23.58
CA GLY A 36 1.70 19.33 -22.89
C GLY A 36 2.65 19.32 -21.68
N ASN A 37 2.99 20.52 -21.19
CA ASN A 37 4.11 20.72 -20.25
C ASN A 37 3.64 21.12 -18.84
N ARG A 38 2.62 20.46 -18.30
CA ARG A 38 2.21 20.71 -16.91
C ARG A 38 3.33 20.30 -15.95
N GLY A 39 3.63 21.12 -14.94
CA GLY A 39 4.75 20.92 -14.01
C GLY A 39 4.83 19.51 -13.44
N TRP A 40 3.72 18.98 -12.92
CA TRP A 40 3.67 17.61 -12.36
C TRP A 40 4.09 16.51 -13.35
N LYS A 41 3.93 16.70 -14.67
CA LYS A 41 4.38 15.72 -15.67
C LYS A 41 5.90 15.67 -15.76
N ILE A 42 6.54 16.81 -15.58
CA ILE A 42 8.00 16.98 -15.60
C ILE A 42 8.58 16.51 -14.28
N ASP A 43 8.05 17.04 -13.16
CA ASP A 43 8.54 16.76 -11.80
C ASP A 43 8.50 15.25 -11.48
N PHE A 44 7.43 14.58 -11.91
CA PHE A 44 7.24 13.14 -11.71
C PHE A 44 7.61 12.28 -12.93
N ARG A 45 8.36 12.84 -13.90
CA ARG A 45 8.88 12.12 -15.08
C ARG A 45 7.87 11.18 -15.73
N ILE A 46 6.64 11.66 -15.93
CA ILE A 46 5.50 10.84 -16.35
C ILE A 46 5.72 10.16 -17.71
N ALA A 47 6.50 10.79 -18.59
CA ALA A 47 6.87 10.21 -19.88
C ALA A 47 7.80 8.98 -19.76
N ASN A 48 8.48 8.79 -18.62
CA ASN A 48 9.30 7.62 -18.37
C ASN A 48 8.46 6.50 -17.71
N PRO A 49 8.26 5.35 -18.39
CA PRO A 49 7.47 4.23 -17.88
C PRO A 49 8.24 3.26 -16.97
N ASP A 50 9.54 3.49 -16.75
CA ASP A 50 10.43 2.61 -16.01
C ASP A 50 9.99 2.46 -14.55
N GLU A 51 10.35 1.32 -13.97
CA GLU A 51 10.20 1.07 -12.55
C GLU A 51 11.29 1.79 -11.75
N THR A 52 10.98 2.12 -10.50
CA THR A 52 11.95 2.63 -9.53
C THR A 52 13.22 1.78 -9.50
N GLN A 53 14.36 2.46 -9.59
CA GLN A 53 15.67 1.81 -9.55
C GLN A 53 16.12 1.53 -8.11
N PHE A 54 15.55 2.27 -7.15
CA PHE A 54 15.77 2.00 -5.74
C PHE A 54 15.07 0.72 -5.27
N GLU A 55 15.78 -0.02 -4.43
CA GLU A 55 15.30 -1.20 -3.73
C GLU A 55 14.77 -0.84 -2.34
N ALA A 56 14.04 -1.76 -1.72
CA ALA A 56 13.76 -1.70 -0.29
C ALA A 56 15.04 -1.94 0.52
N MET A 57 15.02 -1.61 1.81
CA MET A 57 16.07 -1.91 2.79
C MET A 57 17.42 -1.23 2.51
N MET A 58 17.47 -0.16 1.71
CA MET A 58 18.73 0.49 1.32
C MET A 58 19.59 0.96 2.50
N LEU A 59 18.96 1.33 3.61
CA LEU A 59 19.61 1.79 4.83
C LEU A 59 19.26 0.88 6.01
N SER A 60 19.10 -0.43 5.79
CA SER A 60 18.85 -1.38 6.88
C SER A 60 20.09 -1.75 7.67
N ASP A 61 21.27 -1.60 7.09
CA ASP A 61 22.56 -1.82 7.76
C ASP A 61 23.56 -0.72 7.35
N PRO A 62 23.34 0.54 7.76
CA PRO A 62 24.14 1.65 7.29
C PRO A 62 25.43 1.80 8.11
N GLY A 63 26.58 1.83 7.43
CA GLY A 63 27.91 1.87 8.06
C GLY A 63 28.37 3.23 8.60
N ASP A 64 27.56 4.28 8.47
CA ASP A 64 27.89 5.67 8.82
C ASP A 64 27.10 6.19 10.04
N CYS A 65 26.49 5.29 10.83
CA CYS A 65 25.77 5.65 12.06
C CYS A 65 26.65 6.45 13.04
N LYS A 66 26.03 7.44 13.71
CA LYS A 66 26.65 8.24 14.78
C LYS A 66 25.67 8.44 15.94
N PRO A 67 26.11 8.35 17.21
CA PRO A 67 27.42 7.83 17.64
C PRO A 67 27.57 6.34 17.37
N ASP A 68 26.45 5.60 17.38
CA ASP A 68 26.36 4.17 17.11
C ASP A 68 25.00 3.85 16.46
N GLU A 69 24.75 2.57 16.19
CA GLU A 69 23.52 2.10 15.56
C GLU A 69 22.26 2.25 16.43
N ILE A 70 22.40 2.24 17.76
CA ILE A 70 21.27 2.27 18.68
C ILE A 70 20.78 3.71 18.85
N ALA A 71 21.71 4.65 19.00
CA ALA A 71 21.45 6.07 19.20
C ALA A 71 21.60 6.90 17.92
N CYS A 72 21.46 6.27 16.75
CA CYS A 72 21.76 6.88 15.45
C CYS A 72 21.01 8.20 15.22
N VAL A 73 21.77 9.29 14.97
CA VAL A 73 21.24 10.62 14.64
C VAL A 73 21.36 10.96 13.16
N MET A 74 22.13 10.19 12.39
CA MET A 74 22.33 10.42 10.95
C MET A 74 21.08 10.02 10.15
N HIS A 75 20.49 8.90 10.50
CA HIS A 75 19.30 8.37 9.85
C HIS A 75 18.05 8.85 10.58
N GLN A 76 17.20 9.61 9.90
CA GLN A 76 15.97 10.13 10.47
C GLN A 76 14.74 9.55 9.79
N PRO A 77 13.65 9.33 10.54
CA PRO A 77 12.37 9.01 9.92
C PRO A 77 11.93 10.19 9.04
N CYS A 78 11.13 9.89 8.02
CA CYS A 78 10.63 10.92 7.11
C CYS A 78 9.12 10.75 6.90
N PRO A 79 8.43 11.77 6.35
CA PRO A 79 7.05 11.58 5.97
C PRO A 79 6.95 10.54 4.83
N MET A 80 6.06 9.56 5.00
CA MET A 80 5.85 8.49 4.03
C MET A 80 4.36 8.30 3.71
N LEU A 81 4.06 7.85 2.49
CA LEU A 81 2.73 7.44 2.08
C LEU A 81 2.59 5.92 2.24
N GLN A 82 1.50 5.47 2.87
CA GLN A 82 1.11 4.05 2.91
C GLN A 82 -0.19 3.85 2.11
N ILE A 83 -0.21 2.86 1.23
CA ILE A 83 -1.45 2.38 0.60
C ILE A 83 -1.96 1.18 1.40
N PHE A 84 -3.14 1.32 1.99
CA PHE A 84 -3.75 0.27 2.81
C PHE A 84 -4.56 -0.71 1.98
N SER A 85 -5.34 -0.19 1.04
CA SER A 85 -6.24 -1.05 0.27
C SER A 85 -6.65 -0.41 -1.03
N LEU A 86 -6.88 -1.29 -1.99
CA LEU A 86 -7.59 -1.05 -3.23
C LEU A 86 -8.81 -1.95 -3.21
N LYS A 87 -9.99 -1.40 -3.49
CA LYS A 87 -11.26 -2.13 -3.48
C LYS A 87 -12.00 -1.86 -4.77
N LEU A 88 -12.43 -2.91 -5.46
CA LEU A 88 -13.35 -2.76 -6.59
C LEU A 88 -14.71 -2.33 -6.02
N ALA A 89 -15.08 -1.07 -6.24
CA ALA A 89 -16.27 -0.48 -5.65
C ALA A 89 -17.51 -0.81 -6.48
N LYS A 90 -17.39 -0.65 -7.79
CA LYS A 90 -18.43 -0.90 -8.80
C LYS A 90 -17.75 -1.32 -10.10
N THR A 91 -18.49 -2.02 -10.95
CA THR A 91 -18.10 -2.35 -12.33
C THR A 91 -19.34 -2.34 -13.20
N SER A 92 -19.18 -2.08 -14.49
CA SER A 92 -20.24 -2.11 -15.49
C SER A 92 -20.59 -3.53 -15.98
N ILE A 93 -19.87 -4.55 -15.52
CA ILE A 93 -20.07 -5.95 -15.90
C ILE A 93 -20.86 -6.69 -14.82
N ASP A 94 -21.87 -7.46 -15.22
CA ASP A 94 -22.71 -8.25 -14.32
C ASP A 94 -22.27 -9.73 -14.18
N ARG A 95 -21.20 -10.14 -14.87
CA ARG A 95 -20.59 -11.47 -14.74
C ARG A 95 -19.41 -11.43 -13.76
N PHE A 96 -19.48 -12.26 -12.73
CA PHE A 96 -18.50 -12.27 -11.63
C PHE A 96 -17.89 -13.67 -11.39
N PRO A 97 -16.64 -13.75 -10.89
CA PRO A 97 -15.70 -12.65 -10.68
C PRO A 97 -15.27 -11.99 -12.00
N VAL A 98 -14.93 -10.69 -11.96
CA VAL A 98 -14.28 -10.04 -13.09
C VAL A 98 -12.78 -10.28 -13.03
N GLU A 99 -12.14 -10.35 -14.19
CA GLU A 99 -10.70 -10.55 -14.32
C GLU A 99 -10.01 -9.20 -14.57
N LEU A 100 -9.27 -8.70 -13.59
CA LEU A 100 -8.56 -7.42 -13.70
C LEU A 100 -7.09 -7.62 -14.08
N TYR A 101 -6.58 -6.75 -14.95
CA TYR A 101 -5.16 -6.65 -15.24
C TYR A 101 -4.75 -5.18 -15.46
N GLY A 102 -3.47 -4.93 -15.65
CA GLY A 102 -2.89 -3.59 -15.76
C GLY A 102 -2.06 -3.24 -14.52
N TYR A 103 -1.97 -1.96 -14.21
CA TYR A 103 -1.15 -1.52 -13.09
C TYR A 103 -1.71 -0.32 -12.33
N ILE A 104 -1.28 -0.22 -11.07
CA ILE A 104 -1.39 0.96 -10.22
C ILE A 104 -0.02 1.17 -9.60
N ALA A 105 0.60 2.32 -9.85
CA ALA A 105 1.93 2.67 -9.39
C ALA A 105 1.91 4.01 -8.67
N VAL A 106 2.81 4.16 -7.70
CA VAL A 106 3.05 5.45 -7.04
C VAL A 106 4.32 6.05 -7.58
N ARG A 107 4.32 7.37 -7.78
CA ARG A 107 5.52 8.17 -8.04
C ARG A 107 5.70 9.15 -6.91
N ASP A 108 6.89 9.15 -6.32
CA ASP A 108 7.30 10.15 -5.33
C ASP A 108 8.47 10.98 -5.86
N LEU A 109 8.86 12.01 -5.11
CA LEU A 109 9.96 12.88 -5.50
C LEU A 109 11.35 12.30 -5.13
N MET A 110 11.42 11.15 -4.46
CA MET A 110 12.70 10.50 -4.16
C MET A 110 13.24 9.78 -5.39
N ASP A 111 12.39 9.00 -6.06
CA ASP A 111 12.64 8.48 -7.40
C ASP A 111 11.32 8.53 -8.18
N PRO A 112 11.13 9.51 -9.08
CA PRO A 112 9.87 9.79 -9.78
C PRO A 112 9.51 8.76 -10.86
N LEU A 113 10.06 7.56 -10.78
CA LEU A 113 9.69 6.41 -11.59
C LEU A 113 8.57 5.60 -10.92
N ARG A 114 8.00 4.63 -11.64
CA ARG A 114 6.86 3.85 -11.15
C ARG A 114 7.29 2.94 -10.00
N ASN A 115 6.67 3.09 -8.84
CA ASN A 115 6.73 2.12 -7.75
C ASN A 115 5.42 1.33 -7.72
N TYR A 116 5.40 0.17 -8.35
CA TYR A 116 4.17 -0.60 -8.59
C TYR A 116 3.57 -1.18 -7.31
N VAL A 117 2.29 -0.90 -7.08
CA VAL A 117 1.49 -1.46 -5.97
C VAL A 117 0.66 -2.64 -6.47
N VAL A 118 0.21 -2.55 -7.72
CA VAL A 118 -0.42 -3.61 -8.51
C VAL A 118 0.26 -3.61 -9.87
N ARG A 119 0.64 -4.79 -10.36
CA ARG A 119 1.10 -5.00 -11.74
C ARG A 119 0.74 -6.41 -12.16
N ARG A 120 -0.09 -6.54 -13.19
CA ARG A 120 -0.61 -7.81 -13.70
C ARG A 120 -0.70 -7.74 -15.21
N SER A 121 -0.18 -8.77 -15.88
CA SER A 121 -0.36 -8.93 -17.32
C SER A 121 -1.76 -9.45 -17.60
N ARG A 122 -2.17 -9.40 -18.87
CA ARG A 122 -3.45 -9.95 -19.33
C ARG A 122 -3.55 -11.49 -19.16
N ASP A 123 -2.42 -12.17 -19.05
CA ASP A 123 -2.33 -13.62 -18.86
C ASP A 123 -2.32 -14.04 -17.38
N ASP A 124 -2.05 -13.11 -16.47
CA ASP A 124 -2.08 -13.32 -15.01
C ASP A 124 -3.06 -12.32 -14.38
N THR A 125 -4.36 -12.61 -14.46
CA THR A 125 -5.42 -11.69 -14.02
C THR A 125 -5.72 -11.82 -12.53
N ILE A 126 -6.33 -10.79 -11.94
CA ILE A 126 -6.89 -10.83 -10.58
C ILE A 126 -8.40 -11.03 -10.69
N ALA A 127 -8.88 -12.22 -10.30
CA ALA A 127 -10.31 -12.49 -10.14
C ALA A 127 -10.85 -11.76 -8.91
N VAL A 128 -11.79 -10.83 -9.11
CA VAL A 128 -12.34 -10.01 -8.02
C VAL A 128 -13.85 -9.79 -8.20
N LYS A 129 -14.57 -9.66 -7.08
CA LYS A 129 -16.00 -9.31 -7.07
C LYS A 129 -16.17 -7.85 -6.62
N PRO A 130 -17.26 -7.17 -7.04
CA PRO A 130 -17.60 -5.87 -6.48
C PRO A 130 -17.69 -5.95 -4.97
N GLY A 131 -17.16 -4.94 -4.28
CA GLY A 131 -17.08 -4.93 -2.82
C GLY A 131 -15.82 -5.58 -2.25
N SER A 132 -15.06 -6.36 -3.03
CA SER A 132 -13.84 -7.06 -2.59
C SER A 132 -12.57 -6.25 -2.81
N LEU A 133 -11.53 -6.61 -2.03
CA LEU A 133 -10.20 -6.04 -2.18
C LEU A 133 -9.54 -6.54 -3.47
N ILE A 134 -8.82 -5.64 -4.15
CA ILE A 134 -7.92 -5.98 -5.25
C ILE A 134 -6.60 -6.42 -4.62
N GLY A 135 -6.11 -7.61 -5.01
CA GLY A 135 -4.84 -8.14 -4.52
C GLY A 135 -3.67 -7.22 -4.90
N MET A 136 -2.96 -6.71 -3.90
CA MET A 136 -1.80 -5.84 -4.10
C MET A 136 -0.53 -6.67 -4.01
N THR A 137 0.43 -6.40 -4.90
CA THR A 137 1.79 -6.91 -4.72
C THR A 137 2.57 -6.13 -3.66
N GLY A 138 2.08 -4.93 -3.34
CA GLY A 138 2.80 -3.96 -2.52
C GLY A 138 3.88 -3.23 -3.33
N PRO A 139 4.29 -2.03 -2.88
CA PRO A 139 5.35 -1.28 -3.53
C PRO A 139 6.69 -2.01 -3.42
N LYS A 140 7.58 -1.78 -4.38
CA LYS A 140 8.96 -2.31 -4.40
C LYS A 140 9.80 -1.76 -3.25
N ARG A 141 9.55 -0.50 -2.87
CA ARG A 141 10.20 0.23 -1.76
C ARG A 141 9.21 1.16 -1.05
N GLY A 142 9.61 1.70 0.10
CA GLY A 142 8.89 2.72 0.83
C GLY A 142 8.69 3.97 -0.01
N ILE A 143 7.55 4.65 0.19
CA ILE A 143 7.15 5.82 -0.60
C ILE A 143 7.40 7.07 0.23
N LYS A 144 8.38 7.88 -0.16
CA LYS A 144 8.68 9.16 0.49
C LYS A 144 7.60 10.17 0.15
N PHE A 145 7.20 11.01 1.10
CA PHE A 145 6.18 12.02 0.86
C PHE A 145 6.70 13.42 1.20
N CYS A 146 7.15 14.15 0.19
CA CYS A 146 7.67 15.52 0.33
C CYS A 146 6.68 16.50 -0.27
N SER A 147 5.54 16.73 0.40
CA SER A 147 4.39 17.56 -0.02
C SER A 147 3.48 16.99 -1.11
N SER A 148 4.00 16.11 -1.98
CA SER A 148 3.19 15.50 -3.03
C SER A 148 3.65 14.10 -3.45
N ALA A 149 2.71 13.31 -3.95
CA ALA A 149 2.92 12.03 -4.62
C ALA A 149 1.82 11.82 -5.66
N LEU A 150 2.13 11.08 -6.72
CA LEU A 150 1.17 10.71 -7.76
C LEU A 150 0.85 9.22 -7.68
N ILE A 151 -0.41 8.87 -7.90
CA ILE A 151 -0.84 7.50 -8.13
C ILE A 151 -1.27 7.41 -9.59
N GLU A 152 -0.45 6.78 -10.41
CA GLU A 152 -0.68 6.51 -11.83
C GLU A 152 -1.36 5.15 -11.98
N TYR A 153 -2.40 5.07 -12.79
CA TYR A 153 -3.15 3.83 -12.98
C TYR A 153 -3.62 3.69 -14.43
N ASP A 154 -3.51 2.46 -14.93
CA ASP A 154 -4.16 1.96 -16.15
C ASP A 154 -4.57 0.52 -15.84
N MET A 155 -5.84 0.36 -15.45
CA MET A 155 -6.41 -0.94 -15.08
C MET A 155 -7.55 -1.26 -16.02
N ARG A 156 -7.67 -2.54 -16.38
CA ARG A 156 -8.64 -3.04 -17.35
C ARG A 156 -9.33 -4.29 -16.85
N ILE A 157 -10.49 -4.57 -17.44
CA ILE A 157 -11.26 -5.78 -17.22
C ILE A 157 -11.17 -6.61 -18.47
N LYS A 158 -10.65 -7.84 -18.33
CA LYS A 158 -10.60 -8.81 -19.43
C LYS A 158 -12.00 -9.29 -19.75
N THR A 159 -12.44 -9.11 -20.99
CA THR A 159 -13.78 -9.48 -21.46
C THR A 159 -13.79 -10.31 -22.73
N GLY A 160 -12.76 -10.18 -23.57
CA GLY A 160 -12.65 -10.89 -24.85
C GLY A 160 -11.38 -11.73 -24.97
N GLU A 161 -11.11 -12.19 -26.19
CA GLU A 161 -9.85 -12.86 -26.52
C GLU A 161 -8.72 -11.86 -26.75
N GLN A 162 -9.03 -10.68 -27.27
CA GLN A 162 -8.08 -9.63 -27.60
C GLN A 162 -8.13 -8.46 -26.61
N GLU A 163 -7.02 -7.71 -26.49
CA GLU A 163 -6.92 -6.54 -25.61
C GLU A 163 -7.86 -5.40 -26.03
N GLU A 164 -8.18 -5.30 -27.32
CA GLU A 164 -9.07 -4.29 -27.90
C GLU A 164 -10.53 -4.46 -27.46
N ASP A 165 -10.93 -5.68 -27.10
CA ASP A 165 -12.26 -6.02 -26.59
C ASP A 165 -12.41 -5.71 -25.09
N ASP A 166 -11.30 -5.41 -24.40
CA ASP A 166 -11.27 -5.27 -22.96
C ASP A 166 -11.75 -3.89 -22.49
N ILE A 167 -12.44 -3.87 -21.36
CA ILE A 167 -13.01 -2.63 -20.82
C ILE A 167 -11.99 -1.93 -19.93
N GLN A 168 -11.72 -0.66 -20.23
CA GLN A 168 -10.92 0.20 -19.36
C GLN A 168 -11.65 0.46 -18.03
N LEU A 169 -11.14 -0.08 -16.91
CA LEU A 169 -11.74 0.08 -15.59
C LEU A 169 -11.49 1.50 -15.06
N ILE A 170 -10.22 1.87 -14.93
CA ILE A 170 -9.75 3.20 -14.52
C ILE A 170 -8.48 3.54 -15.28
N ASP A 171 -8.34 4.81 -15.64
CA ASP A 171 -7.17 5.34 -16.35
C ASP A 171 -6.94 6.79 -15.95
N GLY A 172 -5.71 7.11 -15.59
CA GLY A 172 -5.36 8.47 -15.19
C GLY A 172 -4.29 8.57 -14.13
N VAL A 173 -4.23 9.76 -13.54
CA VAL A 173 -3.35 10.08 -12.43
C VAL A 173 -4.14 10.77 -11.31
N LEU A 174 -3.98 10.26 -10.09
CA LEU A 174 -4.48 10.85 -8.86
C LEU A 174 -3.33 11.56 -8.15
N GLY A 175 -3.42 12.88 -8.00
CA GLY A 175 -2.48 13.65 -7.22
C GLY A 175 -2.87 13.68 -5.74
N ILE A 176 -1.89 13.43 -4.87
CA ILE A 176 -1.99 13.62 -3.42
C ILE A 176 -1.08 14.79 -3.06
N PHE A 177 -1.65 15.82 -2.43
CA PHE A 177 -0.96 17.03 -2.01
C PHE A 177 -1.28 17.27 -0.54
N ASP A 178 -0.28 17.52 0.29
CA ASP A 178 -0.53 17.89 1.67
C ASP A 178 0.48 18.91 2.18
N ASP A 179 -0.01 19.74 3.09
CA ASP A 179 0.78 20.73 3.81
C ASP A 179 1.33 20.07 5.08
N LEU A 180 2.60 19.68 5.02
CA LEU A 180 3.28 18.97 6.09
C LEU A 180 3.41 19.77 7.40
N SER A 181 3.04 21.06 7.42
CA SER A 181 3.00 21.85 8.65
C SER A 181 1.92 21.39 9.65
N LYS A 182 0.92 20.62 9.21
CA LYS A 182 -0.16 20.07 10.06
C LYS A 182 -0.56 18.65 9.63
N PRO A 183 0.31 17.65 9.83
CA PRO A 183 0.08 16.30 9.31
C PRO A 183 -1.13 15.63 9.97
N SER A 184 -1.93 14.93 9.18
CA SER A 184 -3.02 14.07 9.68
C SER A 184 -2.63 12.60 9.57
N CYS A 185 -2.46 11.91 10.70
CA CYS A 185 -2.16 10.47 10.73
C CYS A 185 -3.38 9.57 10.44
N LYS A 186 -4.51 10.14 9.98
CA LYS A 186 -5.72 9.35 9.73
C LYS A 186 -5.73 8.84 8.29
N PRO A 187 -5.91 7.53 8.07
CA PRO A 187 -6.19 7.01 6.75
C PRO A 187 -7.38 7.75 6.14
N PHE A 188 -7.27 8.07 4.87
CA PHE A 188 -8.35 8.65 4.10
C PHE A 188 -8.65 7.80 2.88
N ARG A 189 -9.92 7.85 2.48
CA ARG A 189 -10.45 7.08 1.37
C ARG A 189 -10.80 8.03 0.23
N SER A 190 -10.39 7.68 -0.98
CA SER A 190 -10.79 8.35 -2.22
C SER A 190 -11.43 7.33 -3.16
N ARG A 191 -12.34 7.80 -4.00
CA ARG A 191 -12.93 7.02 -5.08
C ARG A 191 -12.32 7.50 -6.40
N ILE A 192 -11.88 6.55 -7.21
CA ILE A 192 -11.43 6.75 -8.57
C ILE A 192 -12.52 6.18 -9.47
N ASP A 193 -13.29 7.06 -10.09
CA ASP A 193 -14.28 6.67 -11.08
C ASP A 193 -13.61 6.54 -12.46
N GLY A 194 -13.96 5.49 -13.19
CA GLY A 194 -13.53 5.28 -14.57
C GLY A 194 -14.67 4.74 -15.42
N VAL A 195 -14.37 4.42 -16.67
CA VAL A 195 -15.38 4.04 -17.67
C VAL A 195 -16.06 2.72 -17.28
N GLY A 196 -15.27 1.70 -16.98
CA GLY A 196 -15.76 0.36 -16.63
C GLY A 196 -16.16 0.19 -15.16
N GLY A 197 -16.04 1.21 -14.31
CA GLY A 197 -16.35 1.05 -12.89
C GLY A 197 -15.76 2.11 -11.97
N ALA A 198 -15.46 1.71 -10.73
CA ALA A 198 -14.73 2.55 -9.79
C ALA A 198 -13.90 1.72 -8.83
N VAL A 199 -12.75 2.26 -8.45
CA VAL A 199 -11.86 1.70 -7.45
C VAL A 199 -11.80 2.66 -6.27
N ASP A 200 -12.07 2.14 -5.07
CA ASP A 200 -11.85 2.86 -3.83
C ASP A 200 -10.43 2.59 -3.35
N ILE A 201 -9.66 3.66 -3.15
CA ILE A 201 -8.31 3.60 -2.59
C ILE A 201 -8.31 4.16 -1.17
N THR A 202 -7.61 3.48 -0.27
CA THR A 202 -7.37 3.98 1.09
C THR A 202 -5.88 4.14 1.32
N VAL A 203 -5.47 5.35 1.71
CA VAL A 203 -4.06 5.69 1.94
C VAL A 203 -3.90 6.45 3.26
N GLY A 204 -2.69 6.48 3.80
CA GLY A 204 -2.32 7.26 4.98
C GLY A 204 -1.01 7.98 4.77
N LEU A 205 -0.93 9.19 5.34
CA LEU A 205 0.30 9.96 5.42
C LEU A 205 0.85 9.82 6.84
N LEU A 206 2.04 9.26 6.94
CA LEU A 206 2.74 9.09 8.21
C LEU A 206 3.85 10.14 8.30
N PRO A 207 3.82 11.08 9.25
CA PRO A 207 4.75 12.21 9.26
C PRO A 207 6.18 11.86 9.67
N SER A 208 6.36 10.78 10.43
CA SER A 208 7.65 10.35 10.99
C SER A 208 7.72 8.84 10.90
N ALA A 209 7.97 8.33 9.70
CA ALA A 209 7.94 6.92 9.39
C ALA A 209 9.28 6.36 8.89
N VAL A 210 9.39 5.05 9.02
CA VAL A 210 10.46 4.20 8.51
C VAL A 210 9.84 3.14 7.61
N GLU A 211 10.63 2.65 6.66
CA GLU A 211 10.29 1.50 5.84
C GLU A 211 10.47 0.23 6.68
N ALA A 212 9.41 -0.57 6.78
CA ALA A 212 9.45 -1.91 7.30
C ALA A 212 9.27 -2.89 6.15
N THR A 213 10.24 -3.78 6.00
CA THR A 213 10.24 -4.81 4.98
C THR A 213 10.25 -6.16 5.66
N PHE A 214 9.24 -6.99 5.40
CA PHE A 214 9.15 -8.30 6.04
C PHE A 214 8.87 -9.44 5.08
N GLU A 215 9.42 -10.60 5.43
CA GLU A 215 9.33 -11.87 4.73
C GLU A 215 8.83 -12.93 5.72
N VAL A 216 7.97 -13.82 5.25
CA VAL A 216 7.42 -14.91 6.06
C VAL A 216 7.79 -16.22 5.40
N ALA A 217 8.58 -17.04 6.08
CA ALA A 217 8.79 -18.43 5.71
C ALA A 217 7.83 -19.31 6.53
N ILE A 218 7.14 -20.22 5.85
CA ILE A 218 6.21 -21.18 6.44
C ILE A 218 6.87 -22.55 6.38
N SER A 219 6.94 -23.23 7.52
CA SER A 219 7.51 -24.56 7.66
C SER A 219 6.64 -25.44 8.54
N GLU A 220 6.99 -26.73 8.66
CA GLU A 220 6.33 -27.68 9.55
C GLU A 220 4.80 -27.77 9.32
N VAL A 221 4.39 -27.67 8.04
CA VAL A 221 2.99 -27.69 7.62
C VAL A 221 2.38 -29.07 7.90
N GLN A 222 1.44 -29.12 8.85
CA GLN A 222 0.81 -30.37 9.30
C GLN A 222 -0.31 -30.83 8.37
N SER A 223 -1.00 -29.88 7.73
CA SER A 223 -2.07 -30.16 6.78
C SER A 223 -2.35 -28.94 5.91
N CYS A 224 -3.13 -29.09 4.85
CA CYS A 224 -3.50 -27.97 4.00
C CYS A 224 -4.48 -27.01 4.71
N PHE A 225 -4.19 -25.70 4.69
CA PHE A 225 -5.00 -24.65 5.30
C PHE A 225 -5.06 -23.37 4.48
N ASP A 226 -6.11 -22.59 4.66
CA ASP A 226 -6.22 -21.23 4.14
C ASP A 226 -5.56 -20.26 5.12
N LEU A 227 -4.63 -19.44 4.64
CA LEU A 227 -3.91 -18.45 5.42
C LEU A 227 -4.33 -17.05 5.01
N THR A 228 -4.62 -16.20 5.99
CA THR A 228 -4.71 -14.75 5.82
C THR A 228 -3.68 -14.07 6.73
N VAL A 229 -2.85 -13.22 6.15
CA VAL A 229 -1.92 -12.37 6.90
C VAL A 229 -2.39 -10.93 6.80
N CYS A 230 -2.66 -10.33 7.96
CA CYS A 230 -3.05 -8.93 8.09
C CYS A 230 -1.96 -8.16 8.83
N SER A 231 -1.79 -6.89 8.47
CA SER A 231 -0.95 -5.96 9.19
C SER A 231 -1.72 -4.75 9.69
N TYR A 232 -1.22 -4.22 10.79
CA TYR A 232 -1.58 -2.94 11.34
C TYR A 232 -0.29 -2.24 11.78
N ALA A 233 -0.09 -1.00 11.37
CA ALA A 233 1.02 -0.19 11.83
C ALA A 233 0.52 0.76 12.93
N GLY A 234 1.15 0.70 14.10
CA GLY A 234 0.89 1.57 15.24
C GLY A 234 0.93 3.04 14.81
N GLY A 235 -0.15 3.77 15.11
CA GLY A 235 -0.40 5.11 14.58
C GLY A 235 -1.55 5.22 13.59
N LEU A 236 -2.01 4.09 13.03
CA LEU A 236 -3.00 4.06 11.95
C LEU A 236 -4.21 3.22 12.38
N SER A 237 -5.43 3.73 12.33
CA SER A 237 -6.62 3.00 12.81
C SER A 237 -7.15 1.91 11.86
N GLN A 238 -6.36 1.43 10.90
CA GLN A 238 -6.83 0.56 9.83
C GLN A 238 -5.92 -0.63 9.59
N GLN A 239 -6.49 -1.83 9.69
CA GLN A 239 -5.85 -3.07 9.26
C GLN A 239 -5.86 -3.17 7.74
N PHE A 240 -4.81 -3.75 7.18
CA PHE A 240 -4.73 -4.08 5.77
C PHE A 240 -4.26 -5.51 5.58
N LYS A 241 -4.70 -6.12 4.48
CA LYS A 241 -4.40 -7.51 4.14
C LYS A 241 -3.13 -7.55 3.31
N ILE A 242 -2.18 -8.36 3.74
CA ILE A 242 -0.89 -8.58 3.06
C ILE A 242 -0.98 -9.78 2.14
N PHE A 243 -1.55 -10.88 2.64
CA PHE A 243 -1.61 -12.15 1.95
C PHE A 243 -2.94 -12.85 2.23
N GLN A 244 -3.44 -13.55 1.21
CA GLN A 244 -4.51 -14.54 1.35
C GLN A 244 -4.31 -15.63 0.32
N GLY A 245 -4.26 -16.88 0.77
CA GLY A 245 -4.06 -18.03 -0.10
C GLY A 245 -4.10 -19.34 0.65
N THR A 246 -4.06 -20.45 -0.08
CA THR A 246 -4.03 -21.80 0.47
C THR A 246 -2.59 -22.29 0.57
N ILE A 247 -2.20 -22.82 1.72
CA ILE A 247 -0.88 -23.38 2.00
C ILE A 247 -1.03 -24.90 2.09
N GLY A 248 -0.30 -25.63 1.26
CA GLY A 248 -0.25 -27.10 1.27
C GLY A 248 1.10 -27.67 1.70
N GLU A 249 2.16 -26.88 1.58
CA GLU A 249 3.55 -27.27 1.84
C GLU A 249 4.36 -26.09 2.37
N SER A 250 5.57 -26.37 2.87
CA SER A 250 6.51 -25.34 3.30
C SER A 250 6.85 -24.40 2.14
N CYS A 251 6.71 -23.09 2.37
CA CYS A 251 6.92 -22.09 1.31
C CYS A 251 7.29 -20.73 1.90
N GLY A 252 7.86 -19.86 1.07
CA GLY A 252 8.09 -18.45 1.39
C GLY A 252 6.99 -17.58 0.81
N LEU A 253 6.45 -16.67 1.61
CA LEU A 253 5.59 -15.59 1.11
C LEU A 253 6.43 -14.49 0.49
N ARG A 254 5.86 -13.79 -0.50
CA ARG A 254 6.49 -12.63 -1.11
C ARG A 254 6.77 -11.55 -0.05
N ARG A 255 7.96 -10.96 -0.14
CA ARG A 255 8.35 -9.79 0.64
C ARG A 255 7.35 -8.65 0.52
N SER A 256 7.04 -8.03 1.64
CA SER A 256 6.11 -6.90 1.73
C SER A 256 6.80 -5.68 2.29
N VAL A 257 6.46 -4.51 1.74
CA VAL A 257 7.03 -3.21 2.15
C VAL A 257 5.91 -2.32 2.67
N VAL A 258 6.07 -1.81 3.89
CA VAL A 258 5.08 -0.99 4.58
C VAL A 258 5.75 0.16 5.33
N ALA A 259 5.11 1.32 5.38
CA ALA A 259 5.55 2.44 6.20
C ALA A 259 4.99 2.32 7.62
N VAL A 260 5.83 2.53 8.63
CA VAL A 260 5.47 2.44 10.05
C VAL A 260 6.01 3.67 10.77
N MET A 261 5.23 4.29 11.66
CA MET A 261 5.74 5.40 12.47
C MET A 261 6.86 4.91 13.38
N LEU A 262 7.93 5.68 13.55
CA LEU A 262 9.11 5.27 14.32
C LEU A 262 8.79 4.99 15.80
N ASP A 263 7.83 5.72 16.38
CA ASP A 263 7.32 5.51 17.74
C ASP A 263 6.23 4.42 17.84
N GLY A 264 5.85 3.85 16.69
CA GLY A 264 4.82 2.82 16.56
C GLY A 264 5.36 1.39 16.58
N MET A 265 4.47 0.46 16.21
CA MET A 265 4.78 -0.97 16.09
C MET A 265 4.23 -1.53 14.78
N LEU A 266 4.95 -2.44 14.15
CA LEU A 266 4.39 -3.31 13.13
C LEU A 266 3.67 -4.48 13.83
N HIS A 267 2.36 -4.55 13.69
CA HIS A 267 1.57 -5.70 14.13
C HIS A 267 1.29 -6.59 12.94
N LEU A 268 1.57 -7.88 13.07
CA LEU A 268 1.26 -8.91 12.09
C LEU A 268 0.34 -9.93 12.73
N ARG A 269 -0.78 -10.23 12.07
CA ARG A 269 -1.75 -11.23 12.49
C ARG A 269 -1.87 -12.29 11.42
N PHE A 270 -1.71 -13.54 11.82
CA PHE A 270 -1.82 -14.73 10.99
C PHE A 270 -3.09 -15.47 11.39
N ILE A 271 -3.98 -15.66 10.43
CA ILE A 271 -5.26 -16.36 10.61
C ILE A 271 -5.21 -17.58 9.70
N ALA A 272 -5.05 -18.77 10.28
CA ALA A 272 -4.97 -20.02 9.56
C ALA A 272 -6.23 -20.86 9.80
N ARG A 273 -6.87 -21.33 8.73
CA ARG A 273 -8.07 -22.16 8.80
C ARG A 273 -7.84 -23.46 8.05
N ARG A 274 -7.89 -24.59 8.76
CA ARG A 274 -7.83 -25.91 8.14
C ARG A 274 -9.02 -26.12 7.19
N LYS A 275 -8.78 -26.68 6.01
CA LYS A 275 -9.84 -26.96 5.03
C LYS A 275 -10.92 -27.86 5.64
N GLY A 276 -12.18 -27.46 5.53
CA GLY A 276 -13.33 -28.17 6.13
C GLY A 276 -13.58 -27.89 7.62
N SER A 277 -12.70 -27.14 8.30
CA SER A 277 -12.93 -26.68 9.67
C SER A 277 -13.63 -25.32 9.69
N LYS A 278 -14.44 -25.08 10.72
CA LYS A 278 -15.01 -23.76 11.04
C LYS A 278 -14.16 -22.96 12.03
N ARG A 279 -13.11 -23.56 12.59
CA ARG A 279 -12.27 -22.94 13.62
C ARG A 279 -11.04 -22.29 12.98
N ASP A 280 -10.78 -21.06 13.37
CA ASP A 280 -9.58 -20.31 13.02
C ASP A 280 -8.50 -20.48 14.09
N HIS A 281 -7.27 -20.68 13.65
CA HIS A 281 -6.08 -20.64 14.48
C HIS A 281 -5.40 -19.29 14.23
N GLU A 282 -5.46 -18.41 15.24
CA GLU A 282 -4.89 -17.07 15.15
C GLU A 282 -3.62 -16.95 16.00
N ILE A 283 -2.59 -16.36 15.41
CA ILE A 283 -1.37 -15.95 16.13
C ILE A 283 -0.96 -14.56 15.66
N ALA A 284 -0.34 -13.77 16.53
CA ALA A 284 0.10 -12.43 16.20
C ALA A 284 1.44 -12.09 16.84
N CYS A 285 2.19 -11.20 16.20
CA CYS A 285 3.38 -10.58 16.77
C CYS A 285 3.32 -9.06 16.60
N SER A 286 4.02 -8.36 17.50
CA SER A 286 4.12 -6.90 17.49
C SER A 286 5.57 -6.52 17.63
N ILE A 287 6.09 -5.76 16.66
CA ILE A 287 7.52 -5.47 16.53
C ILE A 287 7.68 -3.96 16.54
N ARG A 288 8.43 -3.43 17.50
CA ARG A 288 8.68 -1.99 17.61
C ARG A 288 9.48 -1.51 16.40
N ALA A 289 9.05 -0.38 15.83
CA ALA A 289 9.77 0.24 14.73
C ALA A 289 11.17 0.70 15.15
N LYS A 290 12.11 0.61 14.22
CA LYS A 290 13.51 1.03 14.39
C LYS A 290 13.93 1.84 13.17
N LYS A 291 15.01 2.62 13.29
CA LYS A 291 15.59 3.36 12.17
C LYS A 291 16.23 2.44 11.15
N HIS A 292 16.94 1.43 11.64
CA HIS A 292 17.60 0.40 10.84
C HIS A 292 17.77 -0.88 11.67
N GLY A 293 18.35 -1.90 11.06
CA GLY A 293 18.56 -3.23 11.62
C GLY A 293 17.45 -4.22 11.26
N SER A 294 17.65 -5.47 11.68
CA SER A 294 16.72 -6.56 11.42
C SER A 294 16.36 -7.31 12.68
N SER A 295 15.26 -8.06 12.62
CA SER A 295 14.84 -8.98 13.68
C SER A 295 14.08 -10.15 13.07
N THR A 296 14.21 -11.31 13.71
CA THR A 296 13.52 -12.53 13.29
C THR A 296 12.66 -13.04 14.43
N HIS A 297 11.42 -13.43 14.12
CA HIS A 297 10.42 -13.88 15.08
C HIS A 297 9.81 -15.18 14.60
N GLN A 298 9.83 -16.21 15.45
CA GLN A 298 9.18 -17.48 15.15
C GLN A 298 7.83 -17.54 15.86
N LEU A 299 6.78 -17.90 15.12
CA LEU A 299 5.42 -18.05 15.60
C LEU A 299 4.95 -19.46 15.24
N ASN A 300 4.52 -20.22 16.23
CA ASN A 300 4.08 -21.60 16.01
C ASN A 300 2.58 -21.69 16.25
N THR A 301 1.90 -22.39 15.34
CA THR A 301 0.50 -22.78 15.49
C THR A 301 0.38 -24.29 15.39
N GLU A 302 -0.80 -24.83 15.69
CA GLU A 302 -1.07 -26.27 15.49
C GLU A 302 -0.97 -26.70 14.01
N LEU A 303 -1.00 -25.76 13.06
CA LEU A 303 -1.05 -26.05 11.63
C LEU A 303 0.31 -25.88 10.93
N ALA A 304 1.12 -24.92 11.37
CA ALA A 304 2.42 -24.59 10.80
C ALA A 304 3.24 -23.68 11.72
N SER A 305 4.53 -23.61 11.41
CA SER A 305 5.49 -22.67 11.99
C SER A 305 5.75 -21.53 10.99
N PHE A 306 5.75 -20.29 11.49
CA PHE A 306 5.95 -19.07 10.71
C PHE A 306 7.20 -18.35 11.20
N LEU A 307 8.21 -18.24 10.35
CA LEU A 307 9.41 -17.46 10.60
C LEU A 307 9.29 -16.10 9.91
N VAL A 308 9.16 -15.05 10.70
CA VAL A 308 8.99 -13.67 10.24
C VAL A 308 10.31 -12.93 10.37
N LYS A 309 10.93 -12.58 9.25
CA LYS A 309 12.10 -11.68 9.22
C LYS A 309 11.61 -10.28 8.89
N VAL A 310 11.96 -9.30 9.73
CA VAL A 310 11.64 -7.88 9.52
C VAL A 310 12.95 -7.08 9.47
N ASN A 311 13.10 -6.28 8.42
CA ASN A 311 14.17 -5.31 8.25
C ASN A 311 13.56 -3.90 8.32
N TRP A 312 14.24 -3.03 9.04
CA TRP A 312 13.88 -1.63 9.17
C TRP A 312 14.86 -0.80 8.36
N SER A 313 14.38 0.25 7.70
CA SER A 313 15.23 1.17 6.95
C SER A 313 14.62 2.57 6.98
N THR A 314 15.45 3.58 7.22
CA THR A 314 15.10 4.94 6.80
C THR A 314 15.20 5.04 5.28
N LEU A 315 14.56 6.06 4.69
CA LEU A 315 14.72 6.34 3.27
C LEU A 315 15.90 7.30 3.06
N PRO A 316 16.66 7.17 1.95
CA PRO A 316 17.69 8.12 1.59
C PRO A 316 17.16 9.55 1.56
N MET A 317 18.00 10.50 1.99
CA MET A 317 17.69 11.92 1.90
C MET A 317 17.71 12.40 0.46
#